data_AF-A0A430QUA7-F1
#
_entry.id   AF-A0A430QUA7-F1
#
_cell.length_a   1.000
_cell.length_b   1.000
_cell.length_c   1.000
_cell.angle_alpha   90.00
_cell.angle_beta   90.00
_cell.angle_gamma   90.00
#
_symmetry.space_group_name_H-M   'P 1'
#
loop_
_entity.id
_entity.type
_entity.pdbx_description
1 polymer ?
#
loop_
_entity_poly.entity_id
_entity_poly.type
_entity_poly.pdbx_seq_one_letter_code
_entity_poly.pdbx_strand_id
1 'polypeptide(L)'
;MLEELDFARLAKLALPNVKEPIDKVNCGEMEYYDKSYDRVSTRNERPLVRVNRVLHTVTTSRDPVIHRLASDSVGKVYCTDTIAAMIMCCTRSVYPWDLIVQRIQDRLFFDKREDTESDFVSVCETATEPPNEEPGHINSPQRLALEATFINTNLSQQMLLMICRSTKRVKY
;
A
#
# COMPACT_ATOMS: atom_id res chain seq x y z
N MET A 1 -6.23 -6.18 -27.62
CA MET A 1 -7.13 -6.64 -26.54
C MET A 1 -7.05 -8.16 -26.50
N LEU A 2 -6.64 -8.75 -25.37
CA LEU A 2 -6.44 -10.21 -25.24
C LEU A 2 -7.65 -10.90 -24.63
N GLU A 3 -8.19 -10.35 -23.55
CA GLU A 3 -9.36 -10.88 -22.85
C GLU A 3 -10.11 -9.75 -22.13
N GLU A 4 -11.40 -9.96 -21.89
CA GLU A 4 -12.25 -9.09 -21.09
C GLU A 4 -13.00 -9.94 -20.04
N LEU A 5 -13.01 -9.45 -18.80
CA LEU A 5 -13.60 -10.12 -17.65
C LEU A 5 -14.52 -9.12 -16.94
N ASP A 6 -15.80 -9.48 -16.80
CA ASP A 6 -16.75 -8.70 -16.02
C ASP A 6 -16.71 -9.08 -14.54
N PHE A 7 -17.21 -8.21 -13.68
CA PHE A 7 -17.21 -8.46 -12.23
C PHE A 7 -18.09 -9.66 -11.84
N ALA A 8 -19.14 -9.95 -12.61
CA ALA A 8 -20.02 -11.10 -12.37
C ALA A 8 -19.31 -12.44 -12.57
N ARG A 9 -18.40 -12.55 -13.54
CA ARG A 9 -17.54 -13.72 -13.73
C ARG A 9 -16.49 -13.82 -12.63
N LEU A 10 -15.81 -12.72 -12.31
CA LEU A 10 -14.77 -12.69 -11.27
C LEU A 10 -15.31 -13.06 -9.88
N ALA A 11 -16.51 -12.60 -9.53
CA ALA A 11 -17.13 -12.86 -8.23
C ALA A 11 -17.45 -14.35 -7.97
N LYS A 12 -17.49 -15.19 -9.02
CA LYS A 12 -17.76 -16.63 -8.92
C LYS A 12 -16.49 -17.47 -8.81
N LEU A 13 -15.31 -16.87 -9.01
CA LEU A 13 -14.05 -17.58 -8.93
C LEU A 13 -13.72 -17.92 -7.48
N ALA A 14 -13.24 -19.14 -7.26
CA ALA A 14 -12.79 -19.61 -5.96
C ALA A 14 -11.57 -20.51 -6.14
N LEU A 15 -10.56 -20.32 -5.29
CA LEU A 15 -9.39 -21.18 -5.21
C LEU A 15 -9.29 -21.73 -3.78
N PRO A 16 -10.03 -22.80 -3.44
CA PRO A 16 -9.91 -23.43 -2.13
C PRO A 16 -8.53 -24.09 -2.00
N ASN A 17 -8.04 -24.24 -0.77
CA ASN A 17 -6.80 -24.92 -0.42
C ASN A 17 -5.50 -24.16 -0.72
N VAL A 18 -5.50 -22.84 -0.57
CA VAL A 18 -4.26 -22.06 -0.49
C VAL A 18 -3.50 -22.49 0.77
N LYS A 19 -2.20 -22.81 0.62
CA LYS A 19 -1.34 -23.23 1.74
C LYS A 19 -0.88 -22.01 2.54
N GLU A 20 -0.53 -22.26 3.80
CA GLU A 20 0.15 -21.26 4.63
C GLU A 20 1.45 -20.79 3.95
N PRO A 21 1.77 -19.48 4.01
CA PRO A 21 2.97 -18.93 3.43
C PRO A 21 4.22 -19.44 4.16
N ILE A 22 5.36 -19.43 3.45
CA ILE A 22 6.67 -19.75 4.02
C ILE A 22 7.55 -18.51 3.88
N ASP A 23 7.94 -17.95 5.01
CA ASP A 23 8.84 -16.79 5.04
C ASP A 23 10.19 -17.15 4.42
N LYS A 24 10.66 -16.30 3.50
CA LYS A 24 11.95 -16.46 2.81
C LYS A 24 13.00 -15.50 3.31
N VAL A 25 12.61 -14.24 3.51
CA VAL A 25 13.50 -13.16 3.90
C VAL A 25 12.72 -12.19 4.77
N ASN A 26 13.30 -11.83 5.91
CA ASN A 26 12.76 -10.80 6.80
C ASN A 26 13.73 -9.60 6.77
N CYS A 27 13.22 -8.42 6.44
CA CYS A 27 14.00 -7.20 6.29
C CYS A 27 13.39 -6.07 7.12
N GLY A 28 14.22 -5.11 7.52
CA GLY A 28 13.79 -3.88 8.20
C GLY A 28 13.75 -3.97 9.73
N GLU A 29 13.26 -2.90 10.34
CA GLU A 29 13.08 -2.75 11.78
C GLU A 29 11.67 -2.19 12.04
N MET A 30 11.05 -2.57 13.15
CA MET A 30 9.72 -2.09 13.56
C MET A 30 9.80 -1.44 14.94
N GLU A 31 9.23 -0.24 15.06
CA GLU A 31 9.11 0.44 16.35
C GLU A 31 7.91 -0.08 17.14
N TYR A 32 7.96 0.09 18.47
CA TYR A 32 6.86 -0.32 19.34
C TYR A 32 5.68 0.65 19.22
N TYR A 33 4.48 0.09 19.17
CA TYR A 33 3.23 0.85 19.25
C TYR A 33 3.06 1.52 20.62
N ASP A 34 2.67 2.79 20.64
CA ASP A 34 2.31 3.52 21.85
C ASP A 34 0.85 3.21 22.26
N LYS A 35 0.70 2.30 23.22
CA LYS A 35 -0.61 1.92 23.79
C LYS A 35 -1.40 3.08 24.41
N SER A 36 -0.79 4.25 24.63
CA SER A 36 -1.52 5.42 25.08
C SER A 36 -2.53 5.93 24.03
N TYR A 37 -2.35 5.59 22.75
CA TYR A 37 -3.30 5.89 21.68
C TYR A 37 -4.61 5.08 21.78
N ASP A 38 -4.61 3.95 22.49
CA ASP A 38 -5.84 3.16 22.74
C ASP A 38 -6.87 3.91 23.61
N ARG A 39 -6.44 4.97 24.30
CA ARG A 39 -7.29 5.80 25.18
C ARG A 39 -7.77 7.09 24.50
N VAL A 40 -7.44 7.30 23.23
CA VAL A 40 -7.91 8.44 22.46
C VAL A 40 -9.41 8.26 22.21
N SER A 41 -10.18 9.33 22.41
CA SER A 41 -11.62 9.34 22.18
C SER A 41 -12.05 10.71 21.65
N THR A 42 -13.30 10.84 21.21
CA THR A 42 -13.84 12.13 20.73
C THR A 42 -13.89 13.23 21.80
N ARG A 43 -13.78 12.88 23.09
CA ARG A 43 -13.67 13.83 24.21
C ARG A 43 -12.24 14.11 24.64
N ASN A 44 -11.32 13.21 24.29
CA ASN A 44 -9.90 13.29 24.62
C ASN A 44 -9.11 13.01 23.33
N GLU A 45 -9.22 13.95 22.41
CA GLU A 45 -8.56 13.88 21.11
C GLU A 45 -7.07 14.19 21.23
N ARG A 46 -6.30 13.74 20.25
CA ARG A 46 -4.90 14.11 20.09
C ARG A 46 -4.71 14.74 18.72
N PRO A 47 -4.08 15.93 18.63
CA PRO A 47 -3.84 16.56 17.35
C PRO A 47 -2.90 15.71 16.49
N LEU A 48 -3.21 15.61 15.21
CA LEU A 48 -2.33 15.01 14.22
C LEU A 48 -1.11 15.93 14.01
N VAL A 49 0.08 15.37 14.10
CA VAL A 49 1.35 16.07 13.93
C VAL A 49 2.02 15.56 12.67
N ARG A 50 2.62 16.48 11.92
CA ARG A 50 3.42 16.11 10.74
C ARG A 50 4.69 15.39 11.18
N VAL A 51 4.88 14.16 10.74
CA VAL A 51 6.07 13.35 10.99
C VAL A 51 6.91 13.30 9.72
N ASN A 52 8.16 13.74 9.80
CA ASN A 52 9.08 13.71 8.66
C ASN A 52 9.82 12.37 8.61
N ARG A 53 9.22 11.38 7.95
CA ARG A 53 9.83 10.09 7.64
C ARG A 53 9.73 9.80 6.15
N VAL A 54 10.72 9.09 5.63
CA VAL A 54 10.74 8.65 4.24
C VAL A 54 9.92 7.37 4.15
N LEU A 55 8.88 7.38 3.31
CA LEU A 55 8.15 6.18 2.93
C LEU A 55 8.67 5.70 1.56
N HIS A 56 8.88 4.40 1.45
CA HIS A 56 9.36 3.77 0.23
C HIS A 56 8.20 3.06 -0.46
N THR A 57 7.74 3.59 -1.59
CA THR A 57 6.69 2.99 -2.42
C THR A 57 7.29 2.29 -3.65
N VAL A 58 8.24 1.39 -3.41
CA VAL A 58 9.00 0.70 -4.47
C VAL A 58 8.12 -0.35 -5.18
N THR A 59 8.15 -0.37 -6.52
CA THR A 59 7.49 -1.42 -7.32
C THR A 59 8.32 -2.71 -7.35
N THR A 60 7.68 -3.83 -7.65
CA THR A 60 8.26 -5.19 -7.65
C THR A 60 9.60 -5.28 -8.36
N SER A 61 9.71 -4.78 -9.60
CA SER A 61 10.93 -4.88 -10.40
C SER A 61 12.08 -3.98 -9.92
N ARG A 62 11.79 -3.00 -9.06
CA ARG A 62 12.80 -2.11 -8.45
C ARG A 62 13.24 -2.56 -7.06
N ASP A 63 12.62 -3.59 -6.51
CA ASP A 63 13.03 -4.15 -5.22
C ASP A 63 14.26 -5.07 -5.40
N PRO A 64 15.40 -4.75 -4.76
CA PRO A 64 16.62 -5.55 -4.90
C PRO A 64 16.52 -6.94 -4.25
N VAL A 65 15.70 -7.11 -3.22
CA VAL A 65 15.44 -8.40 -2.57
C VAL A 65 14.62 -9.28 -3.50
N ILE A 66 13.56 -8.75 -4.10
CA ILE A 66 12.76 -9.47 -5.10
C ILE A 66 13.62 -9.84 -6.30
N HIS A 67 14.45 -8.92 -6.81
CA HIS A 67 15.36 -9.19 -7.91
C HIS A 67 16.35 -10.34 -7.60
N ARG A 68 16.87 -10.38 -6.37
CA ARG A 68 17.73 -11.47 -5.90
C ARG A 68 16.95 -12.80 -5.83
N LEU A 69 15.78 -12.81 -5.21
CA LEU A 69 14.92 -14.00 -5.12
C LEU A 69 14.52 -14.54 -6.50
N ALA A 70 14.28 -13.63 -7.44
CA ALA A 70 14.06 -13.97 -8.83
C ALA A 70 15.29 -14.62 -9.45
N SER A 71 16.47 -14.03 -9.28
CA SER A 71 17.73 -14.58 -9.80
C SER A 71 17.97 -16.01 -9.27
N ASP A 72 17.72 -16.24 -7.98
CA ASP A 72 17.86 -17.53 -7.30
C ASP A 72 16.73 -18.53 -7.65
N SER A 73 15.79 -18.16 -8.53
CA SER A 73 14.67 -18.99 -8.99
C SER A 73 13.77 -19.50 -7.87
N VAL A 74 13.55 -18.70 -6.82
CA VAL A 74 12.74 -19.08 -5.66
C VAL A 74 11.24 -19.20 -6.00
N GLY A 75 10.78 -18.43 -7.00
CA GLY A 75 9.40 -18.42 -7.46
C GLY A 75 9.24 -18.14 -8.96
N LYS A 76 7.99 -18.13 -9.42
CA LYS A 76 7.62 -17.78 -10.80
C LYS A 76 6.84 -16.49 -10.93
N VAL A 77 6.16 -16.07 -9.86
CA VAL A 77 5.33 -14.87 -9.85
C VAL A 77 5.80 -13.99 -8.72
N TYR A 78 6.04 -12.72 -9.04
CA TYR A 78 6.52 -11.70 -8.11
C TYR A 78 5.57 -10.51 -8.14
N CYS A 79 5.14 -10.05 -6.98
CA CYS A 79 4.31 -8.87 -6.77
C CYS A 79 4.53 -8.32 -5.36
N THR A 80 4.13 -7.06 -5.13
CA THR A 80 4.00 -6.49 -3.78
C THR A 80 2.59 -6.73 -3.23
N ASP A 81 2.45 -6.55 -1.92
CA ASP A 81 1.18 -6.62 -1.20
C ASP A 81 0.10 -5.68 -1.77
N THR A 82 0.48 -4.44 -2.11
CA THR A 82 -0.40 -3.43 -2.68
C THR A 82 -0.97 -3.91 -4.01
N ILE A 83 -0.12 -4.43 -4.88
CA ILE A 83 -0.52 -4.95 -6.20
C ILE A 83 -1.38 -6.21 -6.06
N ALA A 84 -1.01 -7.12 -5.15
CA ALA A 84 -1.81 -8.30 -4.86
C ALA A 84 -3.20 -7.93 -4.34
N ALA A 85 -3.30 -6.96 -3.43
CA ALA A 85 -4.56 -6.46 -2.89
C ALA A 85 -5.44 -5.84 -3.99
N MET A 86 -4.88 -5.04 -4.91
CA MET A 86 -5.60 -4.48 -6.05
C MET A 86 -6.24 -5.58 -6.92
N ILE A 87 -5.50 -6.65 -7.22
CA ILE A 87 -6.01 -7.79 -8.01
C ILE A 87 -7.09 -8.55 -7.22
N MET A 88 -6.83 -8.86 -5.95
CA MET A 88 -7.76 -9.64 -5.12
C MET A 88 -9.07 -8.91 -4.83
N CYS A 89 -9.04 -7.58 -4.74
CA CYS A 89 -10.19 -6.74 -4.44
C CYS A 89 -10.75 -6.00 -5.67
N CYS A 90 -10.34 -6.38 -6.89
CA CYS A 90 -10.72 -5.71 -8.13
C CYS A 90 -12.24 -5.54 -8.32
N THR A 91 -13.05 -6.49 -7.85
CA THR A 91 -14.53 -6.47 -7.98
C THR A 91 -15.22 -5.40 -7.16
N ARG A 92 -14.50 -4.72 -6.26
CA ARG A 92 -15.00 -3.61 -5.44
C ARG A 92 -14.59 -2.24 -5.98
N SER A 93 -13.70 -2.21 -6.96
CA SER A 93 -13.16 -0.98 -7.52
C SER A 93 -14.19 -0.28 -8.39
N VAL A 94 -14.31 1.03 -8.22
CA VAL A 94 -15.10 1.93 -9.08
C VAL A 94 -14.15 2.83 -9.86
N TYR A 95 -13.12 3.36 -9.20
CA TYR A 95 -12.11 4.18 -9.86
C TYR A 95 -11.16 3.31 -10.70
N PRO A 96 -10.72 3.84 -11.85
CA PRO A 96 -9.83 3.10 -12.73
C PRO A 96 -8.44 2.98 -12.13
N TRP A 97 -7.84 1.81 -12.30
CA TRP A 97 -6.45 1.55 -11.99
C TRP A 97 -5.87 0.61 -13.05
N ASP A 98 -4.55 0.61 -13.18
CA ASP A 98 -3.86 -0.27 -14.10
C ASP A 98 -2.57 -0.82 -13.52
N LEU A 99 -2.14 -1.98 -14.03
CA LEU A 99 -0.92 -2.67 -13.65
C LEU A 99 -0.13 -3.05 -14.89
N ILE A 100 1.18 -3.09 -14.76
CA ILE A 100 2.12 -3.56 -15.77
C ILE A 100 2.48 -5.00 -15.44
N VAL A 101 2.27 -5.92 -16.38
CA VAL A 101 2.72 -7.31 -16.24
C VAL A 101 3.86 -7.57 -17.20
N GLN A 102 5.04 -7.90 -16.67
CA GLN A 102 6.22 -8.24 -17.44
C GLN A 102 6.50 -9.73 -17.34
N ARG A 103 6.55 -10.40 -18.50
CA ARG A 103 6.97 -11.80 -18.59
C ARG A 103 8.41 -11.86 -19.08
N ILE A 104 9.31 -12.36 -18.25
CA ILE A 104 10.71 -12.62 -18.60
C ILE A 104 10.94 -14.12 -18.45
N GLN A 105 11.10 -14.82 -19.58
CA GLN A 105 11.18 -16.29 -19.63
C GLN A 105 9.94 -16.95 -18.97
N ASP A 106 10.13 -17.77 -17.94
CA ASP A 106 9.08 -18.45 -17.17
C ASP A 106 8.74 -17.72 -15.86
N ARG A 107 8.99 -16.40 -15.81
CA ARG A 107 8.72 -15.56 -14.64
C ARG A 107 7.81 -14.39 -15.01
N LEU A 108 6.90 -14.05 -14.09
CA LEU A 108 5.97 -12.94 -14.17
C LEU A 108 6.27 -11.94 -13.05
N PHE A 109 6.41 -10.68 -13.43
CA PHE A 109 6.53 -9.54 -12.52
C PHE A 109 5.32 -8.65 -12.71
N PHE A 110 4.63 -8.36 -11.61
CA PHE A 110 3.55 -7.40 -11.58
C PHE A 110 4.08 -6.10 -11.00
N ASP A 111 4.01 -5.03 -11.77
CA ASP A 111 4.46 -3.70 -11.40
C ASP A 111 3.30 -2.71 -11.46
N LYS A 112 3.42 -1.64 -10.67
CA LYS A 112 2.60 -0.44 -10.81
C LYS A 112 3.39 0.61 -11.59
N ARG A 113 2.68 1.54 -12.23
CA ARG A 113 3.35 2.69 -12.86
C ARG A 113 3.91 3.62 -11.79
N GLU A 114 5.11 4.11 -12.06
CA GLU A 114 5.69 5.21 -11.30
C GLU A 114 4.84 6.47 -11.48
N ASP A 115 4.73 7.27 -10.42
CA ASP A 115 3.99 8.53 -10.38
C ASP A 115 2.47 8.41 -10.63
N THR A 116 1.88 7.22 -10.42
CA THR A 116 0.42 7.08 -10.45
C THR A 116 -0.23 7.34 -9.10
N GLU A 117 -1.47 7.81 -9.15
CA GLU A 117 -2.38 7.95 -8.00
C GLU A 117 -2.73 6.60 -7.35
N SER A 118 -2.15 5.48 -7.81
CA SER A 118 -2.35 4.14 -7.24
C SER A 118 -1.87 4.02 -5.79
N ASP A 119 -0.99 4.92 -5.35
CA ASP A 119 -0.55 5.03 -3.95
C ASP A 119 -1.49 5.88 -3.09
N PHE A 120 -2.49 6.52 -3.70
CA PHE A 120 -3.44 7.32 -2.96
C PHE A 120 -4.61 6.49 -2.46
N VAL A 121 -5.08 6.81 -1.26
CA VAL A 121 -6.23 6.17 -0.65
C VAL A 121 -7.49 6.88 -1.16
N SER A 122 -8.39 6.15 -1.80
CA SER A 122 -9.67 6.69 -2.25
C SER A 122 -10.59 7.00 -1.06
N VAL A 123 -11.41 8.04 -1.19
CA VAL A 123 -12.34 8.49 -0.14
C VAL A 123 -13.76 8.44 -0.70
N CYS A 124 -14.66 7.72 0.00
CA CYS A 124 -16.06 7.57 -0.38
C CYS A 124 -16.29 7.04 -1.82
N GLU A 125 -15.35 6.26 -2.35
CA GLU A 125 -15.39 5.72 -3.72
C GLU A 125 -16.67 4.92 -4.01
N THR A 126 -17.10 4.08 -3.07
CA THR A 126 -18.26 3.19 -3.23
C THR A 126 -19.54 3.75 -2.59
N ALA A 127 -19.57 5.05 -2.28
CA ALA A 127 -20.78 5.70 -1.78
C ALA A 127 -21.87 5.71 -2.87
N THR A 128 -23.13 5.81 -2.47
CA THR A 128 -24.25 5.99 -3.43
C THR A 128 -24.03 7.24 -4.29
N GLU A 129 -23.48 8.29 -3.68
CA GLU A 129 -23.06 9.52 -4.34
C GLU A 129 -21.58 9.76 -4.00
N PRO A 130 -20.64 9.30 -4.85
CA PRO A 130 -19.22 9.58 -4.66
C PRO A 130 -18.91 11.08 -4.85
N PRO A 131 -17.81 11.58 -4.26
CA PRO A 131 -17.35 12.95 -4.49
C PRO A 131 -17.20 13.22 -5.99
N ASN A 132 -17.72 14.36 -6.45
CA ASN A 132 -17.77 14.74 -7.87
C ASN A 132 -17.46 16.22 -8.11
N GLU A 133 -16.94 16.89 -7.09
CA GLU A 133 -16.61 18.31 -7.13
C GLU A 133 -15.49 18.62 -8.11
N GLU A 134 -15.50 19.84 -8.64
CA GLU A 134 -14.56 20.25 -9.68
C GLU A 134 -13.09 20.23 -9.20
N PRO A 135 -12.13 19.99 -10.12
CA PRO A 135 -10.71 20.06 -9.81
C PRO A 135 -10.35 21.41 -9.16
N GLY A 136 -9.85 21.36 -7.93
CA GLY A 136 -9.50 22.56 -7.15
C GLY A 136 -10.44 22.84 -5.99
N HIS A 137 -11.65 22.28 -5.98
CA HIS A 137 -12.50 22.27 -4.80
C HIS A 137 -11.85 21.43 -3.69
N ILE A 138 -11.98 21.85 -2.43
CA ILE A 138 -11.36 21.16 -1.28
C ILE A 138 -11.84 19.70 -1.15
N ASN A 139 -13.10 19.45 -1.51
CA ASN A 139 -13.70 18.11 -1.50
C ASN A 139 -13.57 17.37 -2.84
N SER A 140 -12.78 17.85 -3.80
CA SER A 140 -12.60 17.10 -5.04
C SER A 140 -11.96 15.73 -4.73
N PRO A 141 -12.27 14.66 -5.50
CA PRO A 141 -11.72 13.33 -5.25
C PRO A 141 -10.19 13.31 -5.07
N GLN A 142 -9.48 14.07 -5.88
CA GLN A 142 -8.01 14.17 -5.83
C GLN A 142 -7.53 14.84 -4.54
N ARG A 143 -8.20 15.91 -4.09
CA ARG A 143 -7.82 16.63 -2.87
C ARG A 143 -8.07 15.78 -1.63
N LEU A 144 -9.21 15.09 -1.59
CA LEU A 144 -9.54 14.16 -0.51
C LEU A 144 -8.57 12.98 -0.46
N ALA A 145 -8.20 12.42 -1.62
CA ALA A 145 -7.25 11.31 -1.67
C ALA A 145 -5.84 11.73 -1.18
N LEU A 146 -5.36 12.91 -1.58
CA LEU A 146 -4.10 13.48 -1.09
C LEU A 146 -4.13 13.70 0.43
N GLU A 147 -5.21 14.27 0.94
CA GLU A 147 -5.39 14.51 2.38
C GLU A 147 -5.46 13.18 3.15
N ALA A 148 -6.25 12.22 2.69
CA ALA A 148 -6.38 10.91 3.33
C ALA A 148 -5.05 10.16 3.37
N THR A 149 -4.29 10.14 2.27
CA THR A 149 -2.95 9.54 2.24
C THR A 149 -1.98 10.26 3.16
N PHE A 150 -2.05 11.59 3.22
CA PHE A 150 -1.24 12.37 4.16
C PHE A 150 -1.58 12.02 5.61
N ILE A 151 -2.87 11.95 5.97
CA ILE A 151 -3.32 11.57 7.31
C ILE A 151 -2.83 10.15 7.66
N ASN A 152 -3.06 9.17 6.78
CA ASN A 152 -2.65 7.78 6.99
C ASN A 152 -1.14 7.66 7.21
N THR A 153 -0.36 8.34 6.38
CA THR A 153 1.10 8.38 6.47
C THR A 153 1.57 8.92 7.82
N ASN A 154 1.06 10.08 8.24
CA ASN A 154 1.50 10.70 9.50
C ASN A 154 1.02 9.92 10.72
N LEU A 155 -0.23 9.47 10.71
CA LEU A 155 -0.83 8.73 11.83
C LEU A 155 -0.07 7.43 12.09
N SER A 156 0.30 6.70 11.04
CA SER A 156 1.08 5.46 11.14
C SER A 156 2.40 5.63 11.89
N GLN A 157 3.02 6.81 11.79
CA GLN A 157 4.29 7.10 12.44
C GLN A 157 4.11 7.76 13.81
N GLN A 158 3.06 8.58 13.97
CA GLN A 158 2.76 9.28 15.22
C GLN A 158 2.34 8.32 16.35
N MET A 159 1.74 7.18 16.01
CA MET A 159 1.33 6.15 16.98
C MET A 159 2.49 5.27 17.49
N LEU A 160 3.72 5.53 17.04
CA LEU A 160 4.90 4.76 17.43
C LEU A 160 5.64 5.48 18.58
N LEU A 161 6.22 4.69 19.48
CA LEU A 161 7.14 5.20 20.47
C LEU A 161 8.42 5.67 19.77
N MET A 162 8.61 6.99 19.69
CA MET A 162 9.87 7.56 19.19
C MET A 162 11.02 7.14 20.11
N ILE A 163 11.84 6.19 19.65
CA ILE A 163 13.10 5.90 20.33
C ILE A 163 14.04 7.05 20.01
N CYS A 164 14.23 7.96 20.97
CA CYS A 164 15.36 8.89 20.91
C CYS A 164 16.63 8.05 20.89
N ARG A 165 17.23 7.84 19.71
CA ARG A 165 18.59 7.32 19.58
C ARG A 165 19.51 8.40 20.14
N SER A 166 19.64 8.45 21.47
CA SER A 166 20.67 9.25 22.13
C SER A 166 22.01 8.75 21.62
N THR A 167 22.56 9.46 20.63
CA THR A 167 23.89 9.24 20.09
C THR A 167 24.85 9.45 21.25
N LYS A 168 25.25 8.38 21.93
CA LYS A 168 26.47 8.40 22.74
C LYS A 168 27.60 8.66 21.77
N ARG A 169 27.97 9.93 21.58
CA ARG A 169 29.25 10.30 20.96
C ARG A 169 30.34 9.68 21.81
N VAL A 170 30.85 8.53 21.39
CA VAL A 170 32.14 8.04 21.87
C VAL A 170 33.16 9.05 21.36
N LYS A 171 33.64 9.89 22.27
CA LYS A 171 34.82 10.74 22.02
C LYS A 171 36.02 9.79 21.96
N TYR A 172 36.68 9.76 20.81
CA TYR A 172 38.10 9.43 20.75
C TYR A 172 38.90 10.70 21.06
#